data_AF-A0AA39HD73-F1
#
_entry.id   AF-A0AA39HD73-F1
#
_cell.length_a   1.000
_cell.length_b   1.000
_cell.length_c   1.000
_cell.angle_alpha   90.00
_cell.angle_beta   90.00
_cell.angle_gamma   90.00
#
_symmetry.space_group_name_H-M   'P 1'
#
loop_
_entity.id
_entity.type
_entity.pdbx_description
1 polymer ?
#
loop_
_entity_poly.entity_id
_entity_poly.type
_entity_poly.pdbx_seq_one_letter_code
_entity_poly.pdbx_strand_id
1 'polypeptide(L)'
;MATIQLLRNLSLSSTCRVAVAHKRLPKGFNRPSAMSLFIQEEAKNKMPGAAVTSVFVAAKEKWSAMSVSEKNKYREEADKIGEQRRQEFGKLPLSQQEEMIREYKEHKERLAKNAKNREKRRDKEAKGYPKVPPNAYSLFVKEQLTGQASGSATERMAECAKKWKTMQLGEKAKYESQAEQLKKEYEVAKAQVEKK
;
A
#
# COMPACT_ATOMS: atom_id res chain seq x y z
N MET A 1 32.81 -24.12 62.44
CA MET A 1 33.93 -23.41 61.81
C MET A 1 33.86 -23.61 60.30
N ALA A 2 34.16 -22.55 59.55
CA ALA A 2 34.44 -22.48 58.10
C ALA A 2 33.27 -22.62 57.11
N THR A 3 32.72 -21.45 56.79
CA THR A 3 32.23 -20.98 55.49
C THR A 3 33.11 -21.39 54.29
N ILE A 4 32.54 -21.89 53.19
CA ILE A 4 33.04 -21.65 51.83
C ILE A 4 31.85 -21.40 50.88
N GLN A 5 32.01 -20.36 50.08
CA GLN A 5 31.07 -19.68 49.20
C GLN A 5 30.93 -20.34 47.82
N LEU A 6 29.80 -20.00 47.16
CA LEU A 6 29.61 -19.67 45.72
C LEU A 6 30.13 -20.70 44.68
N LEU A 7 29.31 -21.16 43.74
CA LEU A 7 28.92 -20.39 42.56
C LEU A 7 27.64 -20.96 41.93
N ARG A 8 26.62 -20.11 41.79
CA ARG A 8 25.46 -20.34 40.90
C ARG A 8 25.90 -20.03 39.47
N ASN A 9 25.98 -21.05 38.61
CA ASN A 9 26.14 -20.84 37.17
C ASN A 9 24.82 -20.36 36.56
N LEU A 10 24.65 -19.03 36.51
CA LEU A 10 23.73 -18.37 35.61
C LEU A 10 24.31 -18.43 34.19
N SER A 11 23.86 -19.40 33.40
CA SER A 11 24.04 -19.38 31.94
C SER A 11 23.14 -18.31 31.33
N LEU A 12 23.57 -17.05 31.41
CA LEU A 12 23.04 -15.94 30.64
C LEU A 12 23.78 -15.87 29.30
N SER A 13 23.46 -16.77 28.38
CA SER A 13 23.71 -16.53 26.95
C SER A 13 22.39 -16.28 26.25
N SER A 14 21.80 -15.13 26.58
CA SER A 14 20.89 -14.46 25.68
C SER A 14 21.29 -13.00 25.72
N THR A 15 22.12 -12.57 24.76
CA THR A 15 22.31 -11.16 24.47
C THR A 15 20.98 -10.59 24.01
N CYS A 16 20.09 -10.28 24.95
CA CYS A 16 19.03 -9.31 24.76
C CYS A 16 19.73 -7.98 24.49
N ARG A 17 20.00 -7.67 23.21
CA ARG A 17 20.25 -6.28 22.82
C ARG A 17 19.01 -5.51 23.27
N VAL A 18 19.18 -4.63 24.25
CA VAL A 18 18.17 -3.65 24.65
C VAL A 18 18.02 -2.71 23.45
N ALA A 19 17.16 -3.09 22.50
CA ALA A 19 16.86 -2.24 21.37
C ALA A 19 16.09 -1.04 21.91
N VAL A 20 16.73 0.13 21.93
CA VAL A 20 16.07 1.39 22.26
C VAL A 20 14.92 1.56 21.25
N ALA A 21 13.69 1.46 21.75
CA ALA A 21 12.50 1.58 20.92
C ALA A 21 12.31 3.05 20.51
N HIS A 22 12.96 3.45 19.41
CA HIS A 22 12.81 4.79 18.87
C HIS A 22 11.40 5.02 18.30
N LYS A 23 10.87 6.23 18.49
CA LYS A 23 9.60 6.65 17.86
C LYS A 23 9.73 6.55 16.33
N ARG A 24 8.66 6.09 15.67
CA ARG A 24 8.59 6.03 14.20
C ARG A 24 8.66 7.44 13.63
N LEU A 25 9.59 7.67 12.70
CA LEU A 25 9.71 8.93 11.96
C LEU A 25 8.93 8.87 10.64
N PRO A 26 8.80 10.00 9.92
CA PRO A 26 8.30 9.99 8.55
C PRO A 26 9.05 9.02 7.64
N LYS A 27 8.41 8.64 6.53
CA LYS A 27 9.01 7.75 5.52
C LYS A 27 10.36 8.34 5.07
N GLY A 28 11.38 7.50 4.93
CA GLY A 28 12.74 7.92 4.58
C GLY A 28 13.68 8.02 5.78
N PHE A 29 13.18 8.38 6.96
CA PHE A 29 14.01 8.57 8.16
C PHE A 29 14.02 7.37 9.13
N ASN A 30 13.20 6.35 8.83
CA ASN A 30 13.19 5.13 9.62
C ASN A 30 14.39 4.24 9.28
N ARG A 31 14.75 3.42 10.28
CA ARG A 31 15.71 2.33 10.13
C ARG A 31 15.27 1.36 9.02
N PRO A 32 16.11 1.06 8.01
CA PRO A 32 15.81 0.02 7.04
C PRO A 32 15.77 -1.36 7.73
N SER A 33 15.16 -2.35 7.09
CA SER A 33 15.29 -3.73 7.54
C SER A 33 16.63 -4.29 7.07
N ALA A 34 17.30 -5.10 7.91
CA ALA A 34 18.53 -5.80 7.54
C ALA A 34 18.33 -6.62 6.24
N MET A 35 17.19 -7.29 6.12
CA MET A 35 16.79 -8.02 4.92
C MET A 35 16.61 -7.10 3.70
N SER A 36 16.07 -5.90 3.88
CA SER A 36 15.91 -4.96 2.77
C SER A 36 17.24 -4.42 2.25
N LEU A 37 18.25 -4.27 3.13
CA LEU A 37 19.60 -3.90 2.71
C LEU A 37 20.24 -5.02 1.90
N PHE A 38 20.14 -6.26 2.38
CA PHE A 38 20.62 -7.43 1.64
C PHE A 38 19.96 -7.56 0.26
N ILE A 39 18.64 -7.46 0.17
CA ILE A 39 17.94 -7.50 -1.13
C ILE A 39 18.39 -6.35 -2.03
N GLN A 40 18.59 -5.16 -1.48
CA GLN A 40 19.07 -4.02 -2.26
C GLN A 40 20.50 -4.23 -2.77
N GLU A 41 21.37 -4.86 -1.99
CA GLU A 41 22.72 -5.25 -2.40
C GLU A 41 22.68 -6.33 -3.49
N GLU A 42 21.93 -7.40 -3.30
CA GLU A 42 21.72 -8.45 -4.30
C GLU A 42 21.14 -7.90 -5.61
N ALA A 43 20.22 -6.94 -5.53
CA ALA A 43 19.64 -6.28 -6.68
C ALA A 43 20.64 -5.36 -7.41
N LYS A 44 21.57 -4.73 -6.69
CA LYS A 44 22.67 -3.95 -7.31
C LYS A 44 23.72 -4.84 -7.95
N ASN A 45 23.97 -6.01 -7.37
CA ASN A 45 24.97 -6.96 -7.86
C ASN A 45 24.49 -7.76 -9.09
N LYS A 46 23.17 -7.84 -9.34
CA LYS A 46 22.61 -8.45 -10.56
C LYS A 46 22.38 -7.40 -11.65
N MET A 47 22.87 -7.68 -12.86
CA MET A 47 22.81 -6.80 -14.04
C MET A 47 21.38 -6.39 -14.48
N PRO A 48 21.22 -5.22 -15.13
CA PRO A 48 19.94 -4.68 -15.58
C PRO A 48 19.28 -5.61 -16.61
N GLY A 49 18.08 -6.12 -16.29
CA GLY A 49 17.29 -6.94 -17.20
C GLY A 49 16.60 -8.15 -16.56
N ALA A 50 17.01 -8.57 -15.37
CA ALA A 50 16.28 -9.59 -14.62
C ALA A 50 14.94 -9.05 -14.08
N ALA A 51 13.87 -9.83 -14.17
CA ALA A 51 12.58 -9.46 -13.61
C ALA A 51 12.70 -9.23 -12.09
N VAL A 52 12.28 -8.05 -11.60
CA VAL A 52 12.42 -7.63 -10.19
C VAL A 52 11.84 -8.66 -9.21
N THR A 53 10.76 -9.33 -9.58
CA THR A 53 10.13 -10.41 -8.81
C THR A 53 11.05 -11.61 -8.62
N SER A 54 11.78 -12.01 -9.67
CA SER A 54 12.74 -13.14 -9.61
C SER A 54 13.93 -12.84 -8.69
N VAL A 55 14.42 -11.59 -8.72
CA VAL A 55 15.52 -11.14 -7.85
C VAL A 55 15.09 -11.19 -6.38
N PHE A 56 13.88 -10.73 -6.07
CA PHE A 56 13.34 -10.75 -4.71
C PHE A 56 13.17 -12.17 -4.16
N VAL A 57 12.61 -13.10 -4.96
CA VAL A 57 12.41 -14.50 -4.52
C VAL A 57 13.76 -15.17 -4.22
N ALA A 58 14.71 -15.06 -5.14
CA ALA A 58 16.06 -15.63 -4.95
C ALA A 58 16.79 -15.01 -3.75
N ALA A 59 16.70 -13.69 -3.56
CA ALA A 59 17.27 -13.03 -2.39
C ALA A 59 16.58 -13.44 -1.09
N LYS A 60 15.26 -13.69 -1.11
CA LYS A 60 14.53 -14.22 0.05
C LYS A 60 15.04 -15.58 0.49
N GLU A 61 15.24 -16.48 -0.45
CA GLU A 61 15.77 -17.82 -0.19
C GLU A 61 17.21 -17.76 0.36
N LYS A 62 18.08 -16.98 -0.30
CA LYS A 62 19.45 -16.74 0.18
C LYS A 62 19.48 -16.20 1.61
N TRP A 63 18.71 -15.15 1.89
CA TRP A 63 18.63 -14.60 3.24
C TRP A 63 18.16 -15.63 4.26
N SER A 64 17.20 -16.49 3.93
CA SER A 64 16.77 -17.53 4.86
C SER A 64 17.90 -18.51 5.18
N ALA A 65 18.70 -18.90 4.18
CA ALA A 65 19.84 -19.81 4.32
C ALA A 65 21.08 -19.18 5.01
N MET A 66 21.21 -17.85 5.03
CA MET A 66 22.37 -17.18 5.63
C MET A 66 22.50 -17.42 7.14
N SER A 67 23.75 -17.45 7.60
CA SER A 67 24.07 -17.59 9.02
C SER A 67 23.65 -16.38 9.84
N VAL A 68 23.51 -16.56 11.15
CA VAL A 68 23.20 -15.47 12.08
C VAL A 68 24.30 -14.39 12.06
N SER A 69 25.56 -14.80 11.91
CA SER A 69 26.71 -13.88 11.84
C SER A 69 26.60 -12.95 10.63
N GLU A 70 26.31 -13.49 9.46
CA GLU A 70 26.12 -12.68 8.24
C GLU A 70 24.92 -11.76 8.37
N LYS A 71 23.79 -12.26 8.90
CA LYS A 71 22.60 -11.44 9.18
C LYS A 71 22.89 -10.30 10.16
N ASN A 72 23.78 -10.51 11.13
CA ASN A 72 24.14 -9.48 12.10
C ASN A 72 24.89 -8.31 11.47
N LYS A 73 25.72 -8.54 10.44
CA LYS A 73 26.38 -7.46 9.67
C LYS A 73 25.35 -6.48 9.10
N TYR A 74 24.31 -7.02 8.44
CA TYR A 74 23.21 -6.20 7.91
C TYR A 74 22.34 -5.55 8.99
N ARG A 75 22.24 -6.15 10.18
CA ARG A 75 21.52 -5.54 11.31
C ARG A 75 22.28 -4.32 11.82
N GLU A 76 23.58 -4.44 12.00
CA GLU A 76 24.45 -3.35 12.46
C GLU A 76 24.51 -2.22 11.43
N GLU A 77 24.61 -2.55 10.14
CA GLU A 77 24.52 -1.56 9.08
C GLU A 77 23.14 -0.87 9.05
N ALA A 78 22.05 -1.64 9.21
CA ALA A 78 20.71 -1.06 9.30
C ALA A 78 20.57 -0.11 10.49
N ASP A 79 21.12 -0.46 11.65
CA ASP A 79 21.13 0.39 12.84
C ASP A 79 21.88 1.69 12.58
N LYS A 80 23.09 1.62 12.02
CA LYS A 80 23.91 2.78 11.62
C LYS A 80 23.18 3.70 10.64
N ILE A 81 22.60 3.15 9.57
CA ILE A 81 21.83 3.93 8.59
C ILE A 81 20.61 4.58 9.26
N GLY A 82 19.94 3.85 10.15
CA GLY A 82 18.80 4.39 10.90
C GLY A 82 19.18 5.54 11.82
N GLU A 83 20.33 5.47 12.50
CA GLU A 83 20.85 6.54 13.34
C GLU A 83 21.24 7.77 12.54
N GLN A 84 21.96 7.59 11.42
CA GLN A 84 22.31 8.68 10.51
C GLN A 84 21.07 9.42 10.02
N ARG A 85 20.06 8.68 9.54
CA ARG A 85 18.77 9.25 9.13
C ARG A 85 18.06 9.99 10.26
N ARG A 86 18.09 9.48 11.50
CA ARG A 86 17.51 10.17 12.65
C ARG A 86 18.24 11.48 12.97
N GLN A 87 19.57 11.47 12.88
CA GLN A 87 20.38 12.68 13.07
C GLN A 87 20.10 13.69 11.96
N GLU A 88 20.02 13.27 10.70
CA GLU A 88 19.62 14.12 9.58
C GLU A 88 18.25 14.75 9.80
N PHE A 89 17.26 13.95 10.24
CA PHE A 89 15.95 14.48 10.60
C PHE A 89 16.03 15.50 11.73
N GLY A 90 16.81 15.21 12.77
CA GLY A 90 17.01 16.11 13.92
C GLY A 90 17.72 17.42 13.57
N LYS A 91 18.50 17.46 12.49
CA LYS A 91 19.15 18.67 11.96
C LYS A 91 18.19 19.57 11.18
N LEU A 92 17.03 19.07 10.76
CA LEU A 92 16.04 19.87 10.05
C LEU A 92 15.43 20.94 10.97
N PRO A 93 15.03 22.12 10.45
CA PRO A 93 14.24 23.08 11.21
C PRO A 93 12.99 22.44 11.82
N LEU A 94 12.63 22.86 13.05
CA LEU A 94 11.49 22.30 13.77
C LEU A 94 10.18 22.37 12.97
N SER A 95 9.96 23.47 12.26
CA SER A 95 8.78 23.65 11.39
C SER A 95 8.71 22.59 10.28
N GLN A 96 9.83 22.27 9.65
CA GLN A 96 9.91 21.21 8.63
C GLN A 96 9.68 19.83 9.25
N GLN A 97 10.24 19.56 10.44
CA GLN A 97 10.00 18.29 11.13
C GLN A 97 8.51 18.10 11.45
N GLU A 98 7.85 19.12 11.96
CA GLU A 98 6.43 19.10 12.31
C GLU A 98 5.54 18.87 11.09
N GLU A 99 5.81 19.57 9.98
CA GLU A 99 5.11 19.38 8.72
C GLU A 99 5.25 17.96 8.19
N MET A 100 6.47 17.42 8.14
CA MET A 100 6.70 16.04 7.69
C MET A 100 6.02 15.00 8.60
N ILE A 101 5.97 15.24 9.91
CA ILE A 101 5.26 14.39 10.86
C ILE A 101 3.74 14.47 10.62
N ARG A 102 3.20 15.66 10.36
CA ARG A 102 1.78 15.87 10.05
C ARG A 102 1.40 15.13 8.77
N GLU A 103 2.11 15.36 7.67
CA GLU A 103 1.87 14.69 6.39
C GLU A 103 1.96 13.17 6.51
N TYR A 104 2.94 12.66 7.27
CA TYR A 104 3.07 11.23 7.51
C TYR A 104 1.86 10.65 8.26
N LYS A 105 1.34 11.35 9.27
CA LYS A 105 0.14 10.94 10.00
C LYS A 105 -1.09 10.94 9.08
N GLU A 106 -1.31 12.02 8.35
CA GLU A 106 -2.43 12.15 7.40
C GLU A 106 -2.38 11.07 6.31
N HIS A 107 -1.19 10.80 5.77
CA HIS A 107 -0.97 9.73 4.81
C HIS A 107 -1.33 8.37 5.39
N LYS A 108 -0.90 8.08 6.62
CA LYS A 108 -1.21 6.82 7.31
C LYS A 108 -2.72 6.67 7.57
N GLU A 109 -3.37 7.73 8.01
CA GLU A 109 -4.83 7.76 8.22
C GLU A 109 -5.60 7.54 6.91
N ARG A 110 -5.18 8.18 5.82
CA ARG A 110 -5.75 7.96 4.48
C ARG A 110 -5.62 6.51 4.05
N LEU A 111 -4.45 5.88 4.25
CA LEU A 111 -4.26 4.47 3.94
C LEU A 111 -5.15 3.56 4.80
N ALA A 112 -5.26 3.83 6.10
CA ALA A 112 -6.13 3.08 7.00
C ALA A 112 -7.61 3.20 6.58
N LYS A 113 -8.07 4.40 6.23
CA LYS A 113 -9.41 4.66 5.70
C LYS A 113 -9.65 3.88 4.39
N ASN A 114 -8.68 3.89 3.48
CA ASN A 114 -8.76 3.15 2.22
C ASN A 114 -8.80 1.63 2.45
N ALA A 115 -8.00 1.11 3.39
CA ALA A 115 -8.03 -0.31 3.76
C ALA A 115 -9.40 -0.72 4.32
N LYS A 116 -9.95 0.06 5.26
CA LYS A 116 -11.31 -0.15 5.81
C LYS A 116 -12.38 -0.11 4.72
N ASN A 117 -12.27 0.80 3.76
CA ASN A 117 -13.22 0.87 2.64
C ASN A 117 -13.10 -0.33 1.70
N ARG A 118 -11.88 -0.84 1.47
CA ARG A 118 -11.64 -2.04 0.66
C ARG A 118 -12.20 -3.30 1.33
N GLU A 119 -12.03 -3.41 2.64
CA GLU A 119 -12.62 -4.48 3.45
C GLU A 119 -14.15 -4.44 3.40
N LYS A 120 -14.77 -3.29 3.71
CA LYS A 120 -16.22 -3.10 3.57
C LYS A 120 -16.75 -3.48 2.18
N ARG A 121 -16.00 -3.20 1.13
CA ARG A 121 -16.37 -3.59 -0.23
C ARG A 121 -16.30 -5.11 -0.42
N ARG A 122 -15.24 -5.75 0.05
CA ARG A 122 -15.11 -7.22 0.02
C ARG A 122 -16.21 -7.90 0.82
N ASP A 123 -16.59 -7.37 1.98
CA ASP A 123 -17.67 -7.92 2.79
C ASP A 123 -19.02 -7.83 2.08
N LYS A 124 -19.28 -6.70 1.40
CA LYS A 124 -20.48 -6.54 0.57
C LYS A 124 -20.47 -7.52 -0.61
N GLU A 125 -19.34 -7.68 -1.29
CA GLU A 125 -19.17 -8.64 -2.37
C GLU A 125 -19.39 -10.08 -1.89
N ALA A 126 -18.84 -10.45 -0.73
CA ALA A 126 -19.00 -11.77 -0.12
C ALA A 126 -20.44 -12.07 0.30
N LYS A 127 -21.18 -11.05 0.74
CA LYS A 127 -22.63 -11.13 1.04
C LYS A 127 -23.50 -11.16 -0.22
N GLY A 128 -22.92 -11.02 -1.42
CA GLY A 128 -23.65 -11.03 -2.68
C GLY A 128 -24.38 -9.72 -3.00
N TYR A 129 -24.03 -8.60 -2.36
CA TYR A 129 -24.61 -7.30 -2.72
C TYR A 129 -24.32 -7.00 -4.21
N PRO A 130 -25.31 -6.53 -4.97
CA PRO A 130 -25.10 -6.17 -6.37
C PRO A 130 -24.14 -4.99 -6.50
N LYS A 131 -23.49 -4.86 -7.65
CA LYS A 131 -22.66 -3.69 -7.97
C LYS A 131 -23.56 -2.50 -8.34
N VAL A 132 -23.14 -1.31 -7.94
CA VAL A 132 -23.84 -0.07 -8.30
C VAL A 132 -23.91 0.03 -9.84
N PRO A 133 -25.10 0.22 -10.43
CA PRO A 133 -25.27 0.27 -11.87
C PRO A 133 -24.66 1.55 -12.45
N PRO A 134 -24.23 1.53 -13.73
CA PRO A 134 -23.77 2.73 -14.42
C PRO A 134 -24.89 3.75 -14.56
N ASN A 135 -24.55 5.04 -14.46
CA ASN A 135 -25.48 6.13 -14.78
C ASN A 135 -25.55 6.39 -16.29
N ALA A 136 -26.46 7.26 -16.74
CA ALA A 136 -26.70 7.56 -18.16
C ALA A 136 -25.42 7.98 -18.90
N TYR A 137 -24.61 8.86 -18.30
CA TYR A 137 -23.33 9.27 -18.86
C TYR A 137 -22.34 8.10 -18.97
N SER A 138 -22.28 7.22 -17.97
CA SER A 138 -21.40 6.05 -17.96
C SER A 138 -21.79 5.03 -19.04
N LEU A 139 -23.10 4.88 -19.29
CA LEU A 139 -23.61 4.07 -20.39
C LEU A 139 -23.20 4.65 -21.75
N PHE A 140 -23.36 5.96 -21.93
CA PHE A 140 -22.89 6.66 -23.13
C PHE A 140 -21.39 6.51 -23.34
N VAL A 141 -20.58 6.75 -22.30
CA VAL A 141 -19.11 6.59 -22.37
C VAL A 141 -18.75 5.16 -22.75
N LYS A 142 -19.42 4.15 -22.18
CA LYS A 142 -19.19 2.74 -22.54
C LYS A 142 -19.45 2.48 -24.03
N GLU A 143 -20.55 3.00 -24.58
CA GLU A 143 -20.89 2.86 -26.00
C GLU A 143 -19.89 3.61 -26.92
N GLN A 144 -19.52 4.84 -26.56
CA GLN A 144 -18.55 5.61 -27.35
C GLN A 144 -17.14 5.00 -27.34
N LEU A 145 -16.70 4.48 -26.19
CA LEU A 145 -15.37 3.87 -26.07
C LEU A 145 -15.25 2.51 -26.76
N THR A 146 -16.36 1.83 -27.06
CA THR A 146 -16.33 0.60 -27.88
C THR A 146 -16.07 0.89 -29.36
N GLY A 147 -16.21 2.13 -29.83
CA GLY A 147 -16.07 2.52 -31.23
C GLY A 147 -14.85 3.38 -31.59
N GLN A 148 -14.06 3.88 -30.63
CA GLN A 148 -12.90 4.75 -30.88
C GLN A 148 -11.58 4.12 -30.37
N ALA A 149 -10.71 3.69 -31.29
CA ALA A 149 -9.45 3.01 -30.99
C ALA A 149 -8.21 3.93 -30.87
N SER A 150 -8.36 5.26 -30.98
CA SER A 150 -7.22 6.19 -30.97
C SER A 150 -7.24 7.16 -29.79
N GLY A 151 -6.06 7.53 -29.29
CA GLY A 151 -5.88 8.50 -28.20
C GLY A 151 -5.76 7.91 -26.78
N SER A 152 -5.20 8.70 -25.87
CA SER A 152 -5.09 8.34 -24.46
C SER A 152 -6.47 8.23 -23.80
N ALA A 153 -6.57 7.48 -22.70
CA ALA A 153 -7.84 7.35 -21.97
C ALA A 153 -8.39 8.69 -21.47
N THR A 154 -7.50 9.61 -21.10
CA THR A 154 -7.85 10.97 -20.64
C THR A 154 -8.48 11.79 -21.76
N GLU A 155 -7.87 11.79 -22.94
CA GLU A 155 -8.39 12.49 -24.12
C GLU A 155 -9.76 11.93 -24.53
N ARG A 156 -9.89 10.60 -24.58
CA ARG A 156 -11.16 9.94 -24.91
C ARG A 156 -12.28 10.31 -23.92
N MET A 157 -11.97 10.38 -22.62
CA MET A 157 -12.94 10.80 -21.61
C MET A 157 -13.33 12.27 -21.76
N ALA A 158 -12.37 13.14 -22.09
CA ALA A 158 -12.63 14.56 -22.34
C ALA A 158 -13.51 14.77 -23.59
N GLU A 159 -13.30 14.00 -24.65
CA GLU A 159 -14.16 13.99 -25.83
C GLU A 159 -15.58 13.50 -25.51
N CYS A 160 -15.71 12.41 -24.76
CA CYS A 160 -17.02 11.92 -24.32
C CYS A 160 -17.75 12.98 -23.48
N ALA A 161 -17.04 13.66 -22.57
CA ALA A 161 -17.63 14.72 -21.75
C ALA A 161 -18.14 15.89 -22.62
N LYS A 162 -17.36 16.31 -23.63
CA LYS A 162 -17.78 17.35 -24.59
C LYS A 162 -19.00 16.91 -25.38
N LYS A 163 -18.96 15.73 -26.00
CA LYS A 163 -20.07 15.17 -26.78
C LYS A 163 -21.35 15.05 -25.95
N TRP A 164 -21.26 14.50 -24.73
CA TRP A 164 -22.40 14.40 -23.82
C TRP A 164 -23.00 15.77 -23.49
N LYS A 165 -22.18 16.79 -23.28
CA LYS A 165 -22.66 18.15 -22.99
C LYS A 165 -23.44 18.73 -24.17
N THR A 166 -23.00 18.49 -25.40
CA THR A 166 -23.63 19.00 -26.63
C THR A 166 -24.76 18.13 -27.19
N MET A 167 -24.92 16.90 -26.68
CA MET A 167 -25.93 15.94 -27.15
C MET A 167 -27.36 16.40 -26.88
N GLN A 168 -28.29 16.10 -27.79
CA GLN A 168 -29.69 16.52 -27.66
C GLN A 168 -30.41 15.77 -26.53
N LEU A 169 -31.47 16.36 -25.97
CA LEU A 169 -32.26 15.75 -24.90
C LEU A 169 -32.86 14.41 -25.32
N GLY A 170 -33.35 14.28 -26.56
CA GLY A 170 -33.90 13.02 -27.07
C GLY A 170 -32.87 11.89 -27.14
N GLU A 171 -31.63 12.20 -27.48
CA GLU A 171 -30.53 11.23 -27.51
C GLU A 171 -30.10 10.82 -26.09
N LYS A 172 -30.14 11.76 -25.13
CA LYS A 172 -29.86 11.50 -23.71
C LYS A 172 -30.94 10.62 -23.08
N ALA A 173 -32.20 10.80 -23.47
CA ALA A 173 -33.34 10.08 -22.92
C ALA A 173 -33.19 8.55 -23.04
N LYS A 174 -32.58 8.05 -24.13
CA LYS A 174 -32.24 6.62 -24.28
C LYS A 174 -31.38 6.12 -23.11
N TYR A 175 -30.30 6.84 -22.81
CA TYR A 175 -29.36 6.47 -21.74
C TYR A 175 -29.94 6.69 -20.35
N GLU A 176 -30.74 7.73 -20.17
CA GLU A 176 -31.44 8.02 -18.91
C GLU A 176 -32.45 6.91 -18.59
N SER A 177 -33.29 6.53 -19.56
CA SER A 177 -34.24 5.42 -19.40
C SER A 177 -33.55 4.09 -19.08
N GLN A 178 -32.45 3.78 -19.78
CA GLN A 178 -31.65 2.58 -19.48
C GLN A 178 -31.03 2.62 -18.07
N ALA A 179 -30.48 3.77 -17.67
CA ALA A 179 -29.88 3.92 -16.33
C ALA A 179 -30.94 3.81 -15.22
N GLU A 180 -32.14 4.33 -15.43
CA GLU A 180 -33.26 4.19 -14.50
C GLU A 180 -33.70 2.73 -14.35
N GLN A 181 -33.79 2.00 -15.46
CA GLN A 181 -34.14 0.58 -15.43
C GLN A 181 -33.10 -0.23 -14.63
N LEU A 182 -31.81 -0.04 -14.92
CA LEU A 182 -30.73 -0.69 -14.17
C LEU A 182 -30.72 -0.30 -12.69
N LYS A 183 -31.09 0.95 -12.36
CA LYS A 183 -31.23 1.41 -10.98
C LYS A 183 -32.35 0.66 -10.26
N LYS A 184 -33.51 0.47 -10.91
CA LYS A 184 -34.63 -0.30 -10.33
C LYS A 184 -34.22 -1.76 -10.08
N GLU A 185 -33.57 -2.40 -11.05
CA GLU A 185 -33.07 -3.78 -10.91
C GLU A 185 -32.05 -3.91 -9.78
N TYR A 186 -31.15 -2.95 -9.64
CA TYR A 186 -30.19 -2.89 -8.54
C TYR A 186 -30.86 -2.80 -7.17
N GLU A 187 -31.86 -1.92 -7.00
CA GLU A 187 -32.57 -1.79 -5.73
C GLU A 187 -33.34 -3.07 -5.37
N VAL A 188 -33.94 -3.74 -6.36
CA VAL A 188 -34.59 -5.05 -6.15
C VAL A 188 -33.57 -6.11 -5.72
N ALA A 189 -32.47 -6.25 -6.44
CA ALA A 189 -31.42 -7.22 -6.11
C ALA A 189 -30.80 -6.94 -4.73
N LYS A 190 -30.59 -5.66 -4.39
CA LYS A 190 -30.09 -5.24 -3.09
C LYS A 190 -31.07 -5.59 -1.97
N ALA A 191 -32.36 -5.32 -2.16
CA ALA A 191 -33.40 -5.66 -1.19
C ALA A 191 -33.55 -7.19 -0.98
N GLN A 192 -33.29 -8.01 -2.01
CA GLN A 192 -33.27 -9.46 -1.87
C GLN A 192 -32.12 -9.96 -0.99
N VAL A 193 -30.95 -9.31 -1.07
CA VAL A 193 -29.79 -9.64 -0.23
C VAL A 193 -30.02 -9.22 1.22
N GLU A 194 -30.67 -8.07 1.44
CA GLU A 194 -30.97 -7.55 2.78
C GLU A 194 -32.03 -8.36 3.55
N LYS A 195 -32.84 -9.16 2.85
CA LYS A 195 -33.87 -10.02 3.45
C LYS A 195 -33.38 -11.43 3.84
N LYS A 196 -32.16 -11.81 3.43
CA LYS A 196 -31.54 -13.11 3.74
C LYS A 196 -30.72 -13.01 5.03
#